data_AF-A0AAE0BAM9-F1
#
_entry.id   AF-A0AAE0BAM9-F1
#
_cell.length_a   1.000
_cell.length_b   1.000
_cell.length_c   1.000
_cell.angle_alpha   90.00
_cell.angle_beta   90.00
_cell.angle_gamma   90.00
#
_symmetry.space_group_name_H-M   'P 1'
#
loop_
_entity.id
_entity.type
_entity.pdbx_description
1 polymer ?
#
loop_
_entity_poly.entity_id
_entity_poly.type
_entity_poly.pdbx_seq_one_letter_code
_entity_poly.pdbx_strand_id
1 'polypeptide(L)'
;MRDTLRRRQAEDDRWGRAAAVHIRSTCDGYDGAAWRTDAALTRTLKPWRITSPGLASAALSDADAAENSERHAASSPLSFSENMYNPYAAALEGLEFDDPVASFFDFCREREKVRQQRERGAEPPWSDDPIFQNARFLNVFREDDRGTKAILKFVGPLVEKGDLTALVHGLFFARWCNKQATLDALTPDLLLQPEKLKEVLESLPDQPWCNVAAYPVEPVSVDGVLYSRLDTATFLFPLLAPELTKAIAGAGGSVICGARAANAILGMENDFAVFMAVMDIAWFRPEVIDPASHVPTGIGAVAFLDILQRHLHLETHQQTSERMIALQAGRLLARGQASISAD
;
A
#
# COMPACT_ATOMS: atom_id res chain seq x y z
N MET A 1 26.77 5.90 11.44
CA MET A 1 26.36 6.76 10.31
C MET A 1 26.99 6.33 8.99
N ARG A 2 28.33 6.25 8.86
CA ARG A 2 28.98 5.69 7.65
C ARG A 2 28.68 4.19 7.44
N ASP A 3 28.59 3.40 8.51
CA ASP A 3 28.21 1.98 8.42
C ASP A 3 26.73 1.75 8.09
N THR A 4 25.86 2.70 8.44
CA THR A 4 24.43 2.67 8.12
C THR A 4 24.18 2.96 6.64
N LEU A 5 24.95 3.91 6.07
CA LEU A 5 24.93 4.21 4.63
C LEU A 5 25.54 3.08 3.79
N ARG A 6 26.61 2.43 4.28
CA ARG A 6 27.19 1.25 3.60
C ARG A 6 26.26 0.03 3.64
N ARG A 7 25.50 -0.16 4.73
CA ARG A 7 24.45 -1.19 4.79
C ARG A 7 23.29 -0.89 3.85
N ARG A 8 22.83 0.37 3.75
CA ARG A 8 21.81 0.79 2.77
C ARG A 8 22.26 0.55 1.33
N GLN A 9 23.49 0.90 0.96
CA GLN A 9 23.99 0.66 -0.39
C GLN A 9 24.12 -0.83 -0.72
N ALA A 10 24.54 -1.64 0.27
CA ALA A 10 24.62 -3.09 0.12
C ALA A 10 23.24 -3.77 0.07
N GLU A 11 22.23 -3.19 0.74
CA GLU A 11 20.83 -3.61 0.68
C GLU A 11 20.20 -3.20 -0.65
N ASP A 12 20.36 -1.96 -1.12
CA ASP A 12 19.90 -1.50 -2.44
C ASP A 12 20.49 -2.36 -3.57
N ASP A 13 21.77 -2.73 -3.47
CA ASP A 13 22.40 -3.66 -4.39
C ASP A 13 21.89 -5.11 -4.24
N ARG A 14 21.42 -5.51 -3.05
CA ARG A 14 20.82 -6.83 -2.81
C ARG A 14 19.41 -6.89 -3.38
N TRP A 15 18.61 -5.83 -3.22
CA TRP A 15 17.28 -5.66 -3.80
C TRP A 15 17.34 -5.53 -5.32
N GLY A 16 18.30 -4.76 -5.84
CA GLY A 16 18.56 -4.63 -7.27
C GLY A 16 19.01 -5.94 -7.94
N ARG A 17 19.68 -6.85 -7.20
CA ARG A 17 20.06 -8.19 -7.69
C ARG A 17 18.98 -9.25 -7.49
N ALA A 18 18.14 -9.13 -6.46
CA ALA A 18 17.00 -10.04 -6.24
C ALA A 18 15.94 -9.90 -7.33
N ALA A 19 15.78 -8.70 -7.92
CA ALA A 19 14.92 -8.45 -9.07
C ALA A 19 15.34 -9.19 -10.37
N ALA A 20 16.46 -9.91 -10.38
CA ALA A 20 16.99 -10.62 -11.56
C ALA A 20 16.74 -12.14 -11.56
N VAL A 21 15.96 -12.70 -10.63
CA VAL A 21 15.73 -14.16 -10.56
C VAL A 21 14.24 -14.49 -10.72
N HIS A 22 13.94 -15.16 -11.85
CA HIS A 22 12.67 -15.78 -12.21
C HIS A 22 12.07 -16.69 -11.12
N ILE A 23 10.72 -16.76 -11.05
CA ILE A 23 9.92 -18.00 -11.15
C ILE A 23 8.41 -17.69 -11.29
N ARG A 24 7.72 -18.59 -12.02
CA ARG A 24 6.34 -18.58 -12.52
C ARG A 24 5.27 -18.97 -11.48
N SER A 25 4.04 -18.50 -11.77
CA SER A 25 2.67 -19.09 -11.62
C SER A 25 2.33 -19.88 -10.35
N THR A 26 1.15 -19.79 -9.73
CA THR A 26 -0.24 -19.81 -10.23
C THR A 26 -1.16 -19.42 -9.08
N CYS A 27 -2.37 -18.90 -9.34
CA CYS A 27 -3.59 -19.18 -8.55
C CYS A 27 -4.80 -18.49 -9.22
N ASP A 28 -5.46 -19.21 -10.13
CA ASP A 28 -6.76 -18.82 -10.70
C ASP A 28 -7.92 -19.37 -9.85
N GLY A 29 -8.99 -18.58 -9.79
CA GLY A 29 -10.36 -19.06 -9.53
C GLY A 29 -10.91 -18.82 -8.12
N TYR A 30 -11.75 -17.79 -7.96
CA TYR A 30 -13.06 -17.88 -7.29
C TYR A 30 -13.82 -16.55 -7.42
N ASP A 31 -15.14 -16.63 -7.60
CA ASP A 31 -16.09 -15.56 -7.91
C ASP A 31 -17.06 -15.40 -6.70
N GLY A 32 -17.38 -14.18 -6.26
CA GLY A 32 -18.05 -14.00 -4.95
C GLY A 32 -18.70 -12.65 -4.60
N ALA A 33 -19.92 -12.45 -5.13
CA ALA A 33 -21.14 -11.88 -4.53
C ALA A 33 -21.17 -10.56 -3.69
N ALA A 34 -21.63 -9.49 -4.37
CA ALA A 34 -22.75 -8.57 -4.09
C ALA A 34 -23.14 -8.09 -2.65
N TRP A 35 -23.20 -6.76 -2.49
CA TRP A 35 -23.98 -6.04 -1.46
C TRP A 35 -24.94 -5.00 -2.06
N ARG A 36 -26.03 -4.70 -1.34
CA ARG A 36 -27.05 -3.66 -1.62
C ARG A 36 -26.72 -2.37 -0.86
N THR A 37 -26.72 -1.23 -1.53
CA THR A 37 -26.53 0.11 -0.94
C THR A 37 -27.82 0.66 -0.33
N ASP A 38 -27.72 1.19 0.90
CA ASP A 38 -28.65 2.20 1.41
C ASP A 38 -28.10 3.59 1.05
N ALA A 39 -28.86 4.32 0.24
CA ALA A 39 -28.44 5.55 -0.42
C ALA A 39 -28.79 6.77 0.43
N ALA A 40 -27.92 7.12 1.40
CA ALA A 40 -28.14 8.31 2.20
C ALA A 40 -26.85 8.95 2.72
N LEU A 41 -25.87 9.28 1.86
CA LEU A 41 -24.75 10.15 2.26
C LEU A 41 -24.03 10.88 1.10
N THR A 42 -24.71 11.14 -0.03
CA THR A 42 -24.21 12.04 -1.08
C THR A 42 -24.87 13.42 -0.98
N ARG A 43 -24.23 14.34 -0.26
CA ARG A 43 -24.42 15.81 -0.31
C ARG A 43 -23.32 16.41 0.57
N THR A 44 -22.21 16.98 0.10
CA THR A 44 -22.13 18.19 -0.71
C THR A 44 -20.64 18.48 -0.97
N LEU A 45 -20.18 18.47 -2.22
CA LEU A 45 -19.01 19.23 -2.66
C LEU A 45 -19.36 19.84 -4.03
N LYS A 46 -19.37 21.18 -4.10
CA LYS A 46 -19.61 21.92 -5.34
C LYS A 46 -18.32 21.94 -6.17
N PRO A 47 -18.38 21.71 -7.49
CA PRO A 47 -17.21 21.82 -8.35
C PRO A 47 -16.78 23.28 -8.53
N TRP A 48 -15.47 23.53 -8.44
CA TRP A 48 -14.84 24.79 -8.81
C TRP A 48 -14.79 24.90 -10.34
N ARG A 49 -15.31 26.00 -10.90
CA ARG A 49 -15.17 26.36 -12.32
C ARG A 49 -14.00 27.33 -12.49
N ILE A 50 -13.05 26.99 -13.35
CA ILE A 50 -12.13 27.95 -13.95
C ILE A 50 -12.79 28.41 -15.26
N THR A 51 -13.10 29.70 -15.37
CA THR A 51 -13.56 30.32 -16.61
C THR A 51 -12.38 30.97 -17.33
N SER A 52 -12.26 30.73 -18.63
CA SER A 52 -11.69 31.69 -19.57
C SER A 52 -12.40 31.58 -20.93
N PRO A 53 -12.49 32.66 -21.71
CA PRO A 53 -13.62 32.91 -22.60
C PRO A 53 -13.35 32.54 -24.06
N GLY A 54 -14.40 32.05 -24.71
CA GLY A 54 -14.69 32.31 -26.12
C GLY A 54 -14.08 31.37 -27.14
N LEU A 55 -14.82 30.33 -27.52
CA LEU A 55 -15.06 29.98 -28.93
C LEU A 55 -16.32 29.10 -29.00
N ALA A 56 -17.26 29.55 -29.83
CA ALA A 56 -18.60 28.98 -29.95
C ALA A 56 -18.66 27.88 -31.01
N SER A 57 -19.50 26.88 -30.71
CA SER A 57 -20.36 26.11 -31.63
C SER A 57 -19.71 25.14 -32.63
N ALA A 58 -20.01 23.84 -32.47
CA ALA A 58 -20.96 23.15 -33.35
C ALA A 58 -21.44 21.83 -32.71
N ALA A 59 -22.75 21.57 -32.80
CA ALA A 59 -23.43 20.38 -32.32
C ALA A 59 -23.59 19.35 -33.45
N LEU A 60 -23.38 18.06 -33.14
CA LEU A 60 -23.81 16.87 -33.89
C LEU A 60 -24.03 15.76 -32.85
N SER A 61 -25.25 15.58 -32.33
CA SER A 61 -26.29 14.62 -32.76
C SER A 61 -25.94 13.16 -32.47
N ASP A 62 -26.65 12.60 -31.49
CA ASP A 62 -26.73 11.17 -31.18
C ASP A 62 -27.23 10.37 -32.39
N ALA A 63 -26.43 9.38 -32.83
CA ALA A 63 -26.90 8.11 -33.40
C ALA A 63 -25.72 7.13 -33.42
N ASP A 64 -26.03 5.83 -33.39
CA ASP A 64 -25.13 4.69 -33.59
C ASP A 64 -24.38 4.19 -32.35
N ALA A 65 -25.17 3.91 -31.31
CA ALA A 65 -24.94 2.74 -30.47
C ALA A 65 -25.40 1.46 -31.20
N ALA A 66 -24.67 0.37 -30.98
CA ALA A 66 -24.93 -1.02 -31.38
C ALA A 66 -24.39 -1.46 -32.75
N GLU A 67 -23.14 -1.96 -32.76
CA GLU A 67 -22.73 -3.23 -33.41
C GLU A 67 -21.19 -3.35 -33.40
N ASN A 68 -20.63 -3.90 -32.31
CA ASN A 68 -19.44 -4.77 -32.37
C ASN A 68 -19.16 -5.37 -30.99
N SER A 69 -20.14 -6.11 -30.46
CA SER A 69 -19.86 -7.15 -29.47
C SER A 69 -19.40 -8.41 -30.20
N GLU A 70 -18.53 -9.18 -29.55
CA GLU A 70 -18.09 -10.53 -29.94
C GLU A 70 -16.88 -10.61 -30.88
N ARG A 71 -15.69 -10.39 -30.29
CA ARG A 71 -14.52 -11.29 -30.40
C ARG A 71 -13.39 -10.73 -29.55
N HIS A 72 -13.16 -11.37 -28.40
CA HIS A 72 -11.87 -11.68 -27.78
C HIS A 72 -12.09 -11.91 -26.28
N ALA A 73 -12.64 -13.08 -25.96
CA ALA A 73 -12.47 -13.70 -24.66
C ALA A 73 -11.08 -14.35 -24.63
N ALA A 74 -10.14 -13.70 -23.95
CA ALA A 74 -8.89 -14.30 -23.51
C ALA A 74 -8.63 -13.84 -22.07
N SER A 75 -8.81 -14.76 -21.14
CA SER A 75 -8.33 -14.82 -19.75
C SER A 75 -7.57 -13.59 -19.21
N SER A 76 -8.24 -12.80 -18.36
CA SER A 76 -7.64 -11.76 -17.53
C SER A 76 -7.53 -12.26 -16.09
N PRO A 77 -6.35 -12.23 -15.42
CA PRO A 77 -6.24 -12.60 -14.03
C PRO A 77 -6.28 -11.37 -13.11
N LEU A 78 -7.19 -11.44 -12.12
CA LEU A 78 -7.10 -10.82 -10.79
C LEU A 78 -7.11 -9.28 -10.73
N SER A 79 -8.23 -8.67 -11.13
CA SER A 79 -8.67 -7.42 -10.50
C SER A 79 -9.41 -7.74 -9.19
N PHE A 80 -9.27 -6.88 -8.18
CA PHE A 80 -10.30 -6.76 -7.14
C PHE A 80 -11.65 -6.58 -7.84
N SER A 81 -12.71 -7.19 -7.30
CA SER A 81 -14.07 -7.27 -7.86
C SER A 81 -14.35 -6.29 -9.00
N GLU A 82 -14.70 -6.80 -10.18
CA GLU A 82 -14.98 -6.04 -11.43
C GLU A 82 -16.13 -5.01 -11.32
N ASN A 83 -16.59 -4.67 -10.11
CA ASN A 83 -17.69 -3.73 -9.87
C ASN A 83 -17.51 -2.86 -8.61
N MET A 84 -16.27 -2.58 -8.19
CA MET A 84 -16.01 -1.70 -7.06
C MET A 84 -15.95 -0.23 -7.52
N TYR A 85 -16.84 0.62 -7.02
CA TYR A 85 -16.77 2.07 -7.24
C TYR A 85 -15.43 2.60 -6.74
N ASN A 86 -14.54 3.00 -7.66
CA ASN A 86 -13.29 3.67 -7.32
C ASN A 86 -13.51 5.19 -7.40
N PRO A 87 -13.58 5.91 -6.26
CA PRO A 87 -13.79 7.36 -6.26
C PRO A 87 -12.62 8.14 -6.88
N TYR A 88 -11.46 7.50 -7.07
CA TYR A 88 -10.25 8.11 -7.60
C TYR A 88 -10.02 7.82 -9.09
N ALA A 89 -10.85 7.00 -9.74
CA ALA A 89 -10.62 6.60 -11.13
C ALA A 89 -10.50 7.80 -12.09
N ALA A 90 -11.32 8.83 -11.89
CA ALA A 90 -11.32 10.06 -12.67
C ALA A 90 -10.43 11.18 -12.09
N ALA A 91 -9.62 10.91 -11.05
CA ALA A 91 -8.90 11.96 -10.32
C ALA A 91 -7.86 12.72 -11.15
N LEU A 92 -7.46 12.17 -12.30
CA LEU A 92 -6.47 12.74 -13.20
C LEU A 92 -7.05 13.08 -14.59
N GLU A 93 -8.37 13.02 -14.76
CA GLU A 93 -9.01 13.40 -16.02
C GLU A 93 -8.70 14.86 -16.40
N GLY A 94 -8.35 15.09 -17.66
CA GLY A 94 -7.98 16.41 -18.18
C GLY A 94 -6.54 16.85 -17.89
N LEU A 95 -5.74 16.05 -17.17
CA LEU A 95 -4.30 16.26 -17.08
C LEU A 95 -3.60 15.64 -18.28
N GLU A 96 -2.73 16.43 -18.93
CA GLU A 96 -1.90 15.99 -20.04
C GLU A 96 -0.45 15.82 -19.55
N PHE A 97 0.18 14.72 -19.97
CA PHE A 97 1.55 14.37 -19.60
C PHE A 97 2.34 14.05 -20.88
N ASP A 98 3.38 14.83 -21.16
CA ASP A 98 4.27 14.58 -22.32
C ASP A 98 5.03 13.25 -22.16
N ASP A 99 5.57 13.01 -20.97
CA ASP A 99 6.19 11.74 -20.56
C ASP A 99 5.70 11.40 -19.14
N PRO A 100 4.64 10.56 -19.02
CA PRO A 100 4.13 10.09 -17.73
C PRO A 100 5.19 9.34 -16.90
N VAL A 101 6.13 8.65 -17.54
CA VAL A 101 7.20 7.90 -16.86
C VAL A 101 8.19 8.88 -16.22
N ALA A 102 8.66 9.88 -16.96
CA ALA A 102 9.51 10.93 -16.40
C ALA A 102 8.79 11.68 -15.29
N SER A 103 7.54 12.08 -15.53
CA SER A 103 6.70 12.80 -14.57
C SER A 103 6.57 12.05 -13.24
N PHE A 104 6.33 10.73 -13.29
CA PHE A 104 6.29 9.88 -12.10
C PHE A 104 7.62 9.93 -11.32
N PHE A 105 8.73 9.70 -12.01
CA PHE A 105 10.03 9.64 -11.34
C PHE A 105 10.51 11.02 -10.84
N ASP A 106 10.18 12.11 -11.54
CA ASP A 106 10.46 13.48 -11.08
C ASP A 106 9.63 13.82 -9.84
N PHE A 107 8.35 13.45 -9.82
CA PHE A 107 7.50 13.59 -8.65
C PHE A 107 8.06 12.82 -7.44
N CYS A 108 8.50 11.57 -7.63
CA CYS A 108 9.17 10.80 -6.58
C CYS A 108 10.47 11.48 -6.10
N ARG A 109 11.31 11.97 -7.01
CA ARG A 109 12.57 12.66 -6.66
C ARG A 109 12.33 13.91 -5.83
N GLU A 110 11.37 14.74 -6.21
CA GLU A 110 11.08 15.98 -5.49
C GLU A 110 10.50 15.68 -4.10
N ARG A 111 9.62 14.67 -3.96
CA ARG A 111 9.14 14.19 -2.65
C ARG A 111 10.28 13.75 -1.74
N GLU A 112 11.23 13.02 -2.30
CA GLU A 112 12.39 12.54 -1.56
C GLU A 112 13.32 13.70 -1.15
N LYS A 113 13.52 14.69 -2.01
CA LYS A 113 14.27 15.92 -1.68
C LYS A 113 13.58 16.70 -0.55
N VAL A 114 12.26 16.87 -0.58
CA VAL A 114 11.48 17.50 0.50
C VAL A 114 11.68 16.76 1.82
N ARG A 115 11.61 15.42 1.82
CA ARG A 115 11.86 14.59 3.00
C ARG A 115 13.26 14.81 3.57
N GLN A 116 14.29 14.79 2.71
CA GLN A 116 15.68 15.01 3.13
C GLN A 116 15.92 16.41 3.70
N GLN A 117 15.30 17.46 3.15
CA GLN A 117 15.40 18.80 3.71
C GLN A 117 14.78 18.90 5.10
N ARG A 118 13.58 18.31 5.29
CA ARG A 118 12.93 18.21 6.60
C ARG A 118 13.81 17.51 7.63
N GLU A 119 14.38 16.36 7.29
CA GLU A 119 15.23 15.60 8.20
C GLU A 119 16.54 16.32 8.57
N ARG A 120 17.03 17.21 7.70
CA ARG A 120 18.19 18.07 7.98
C ARG A 120 17.85 19.30 8.82
N GLY A 121 16.59 19.51 9.17
CA GLY A 121 16.13 20.67 9.93
C GLY A 121 16.13 21.97 9.12
N ALA A 122 16.01 21.90 7.79
CA ALA A 122 15.84 23.11 6.98
C ALA A 122 14.48 23.78 7.27
N GLU A 123 14.45 25.10 7.20
CA GLU A 123 13.22 25.88 7.35
C GLU A 123 12.30 25.73 6.11
N PRO A 124 10.97 25.70 6.29
CA PRO A 124 10.03 25.69 5.17
C PRO A 124 10.02 27.04 4.41
N PRO A 125 9.60 27.06 3.12
CA PRO A 125 9.13 25.91 2.33
C PRO A 125 10.28 25.04 1.81
N TRP A 126 10.04 23.72 1.75
CA TRP A 126 11.06 22.73 1.30
C TRP A 126 11.06 22.46 -0.21
N SER A 127 10.16 23.12 -0.94
CA SER A 127 10.04 23.08 -2.39
C SER A 127 9.36 24.36 -2.83
N ASP A 128 9.68 24.83 -4.04
CA ASP A 128 9.04 26.00 -4.65
C ASP A 128 7.67 25.64 -5.26
N ASP A 129 7.36 24.36 -5.42
CA ASP A 129 6.09 23.89 -5.93
C ASP A 129 4.98 24.01 -4.86
N PRO A 130 3.90 24.76 -5.12
CA PRO A 130 2.77 24.88 -4.20
C PRO A 130 2.12 23.55 -3.82
N ILE A 131 2.17 22.53 -4.68
CA ILE A 131 1.66 21.19 -4.38
C ILE A 131 2.43 20.58 -3.22
N PHE A 132 3.76 20.64 -3.23
CA PHE A 132 4.60 20.10 -2.15
C PHE A 132 4.53 20.92 -0.85
N GLN A 133 4.14 22.19 -0.94
CA GLN A 133 3.92 23.03 0.24
C GLN A 133 2.58 22.76 0.92
N ASN A 134 1.52 22.50 0.14
CA ASN A 134 0.14 22.48 0.65
C ASN A 134 -0.47 21.08 0.78
N ALA A 135 -0.03 20.11 -0.03
CA ALA A 135 -0.57 18.76 0.02
C ALA A 135 0.20 17.87 1.01
N ARG A 136 -0.47 16.81 1.47
CA ARG A 136 0.13 15.78 2.32
C ARG A 136 0.41 14.55 1.48
N PHE A 137 1.66 14.12 1.49
CA PHE A 137 2.11 12.90 0.85
C PHE A 137 2.71 11.96 1.89
N LEU A 138 2.61 10.65 1.62
CA LEU A 138 3.45 9.67 2.29
C LEU A 138 4.92 9.89 1.89
N ASN A 139 5.87 9.19 2.48
CA ASN A 139 7.21 9.16 1.91
C ASN A 139 7.24 8.29 0.64
N VAL A 140 8.31 8.43 -0.15
CA VAL A 140 8.52 7.57 -1.33
C VAL A 140 8.85 6.15 -0.87
N PHE A 141 9.71 6.05 0.14
CA PHE A 141 10.13 4.81 0.77
C PHE A 141 9.35 4.60 2.07
N ARG A 142 8.71 3.44 2.21
CA ARG A 142 7.80 3.13 3.32
C ARG A 142 8.54 3.02 4.65
N GLU A 143 9.79 2.62 4.65
CA GLU A 143 10.68 2.56 5.81
C GLU A 143 10.93 3.95 6.43
N ASP A 144 10.75 5.03 5.65
CA ASP A 144 10.90 6.38 6.15
C ASP A 144 9.64 6.90 6.84
N ASP A 145 8.49 6.25 6.64
CA ASP A 145 7.24 6.61 7.30
C ASP A 145 7.32 6.45 8.80
N ARG A 146 6.83 7.46 9.51
CA ARG A 146 6.77 7.50 10.97
C ARG A 146 6.03 6.29 11.56
N GLY A 147 4.93 5.88 10.93
CA GLY A 147 4.17 4.70 11.36
C GLY A 147 4.96 3.41 11.20
N THR A 148 5.64 3.23 10.07
CA THR A 148 6.51 2.07 9.83
C THR A 148 7.65 2.02 10.84
N LYS A 149 8.36 3.13 11.08
CA LYS A 149 9.43 3.19 12.10
C LYS A 149 8.95 2.76 13.50
N ALA A 150 7.74 3.18 13.89
CA ALA A 150 7.14 2.79 15.16
C ALA A 150 6.82 1.28 15.22
N ILE A 151 6.29 0.72 14.14
CA ILE A 151 6.01 -0.73 14.02
C ILE A 151 7.30 -1.52 14.12
N LEU A 152 8.34 -1.16 13.34
CA LEU A 152 9.64 -1.85 13.34
C LEU A 152 10.27 -1.84 14.75
N LYS A 153 10.20 -0.71 15.45
CA LYS A 153 10.67 -0.57 16.84
C LYS A 153 9.88 -1.47 17.79
N PHE A 154 8.55 -1.47 17.68
CA PHE A 154 7.68 -2.28 18.53
C PHE A 154 7.95 -3.77 18.36
N VAL A 155 8.04 -4.29 17.14
CA VAL A 155 8.24 -5.74 16.90
C VAL A 155 9.69 -6.21 17.01
N GLY A 156 10.67 -5.30 17.09
CA GLY A 156 12.10 -5.64 17.19
C GLY A 156 12.42 -6.74 18.21
N PRO A 157 11.95 -6.65 19.47
CA PRO A 157 12.14 -7.71 20.46
C PRO A 157 11.53 -9.07 20.09
N LEU A 158 10.48 -9.11 19.26
CA LEU A 158 9.86 -10.35 18.77
C LEU A 158 10.70 -10.98 17.66
N VAL A 159 11.29 -10.15 16.79
CA VAL A 159 12.20 -10.59 15.72
C VAL A 159 13.43 -11.26 16.33
N GLU A 160 14.02 -10.67 17.38
CA GLU A 160 15.18 -11.21 18.09
C GLU A 160 14.91 -12.59 18.72
N LYS A 161 13.67 -12.83 19.19
CA LYS A 161 13.24 -14.14 19.72
C LYS A 161 13.12 -15.21 18.63
N GLY A 162 12.99 -14.83 17.36
CA GLY A 162 12.91 -15.74 16.21
C GLY A 162 11.59 -16.51 16.04
N ASP A 163 10.60 -16.24 16.88
CA ASP A 163 9.27 -16.87 16.83
C ASP A 163 8.41 -16.19 15.75
N LEU A 164 8.08 -16.94 14.69
CA LEU A 164 7.26 -16.45 13.59
C LEU A 164 5.84 -16.09 14.04
N THR A 165 5.23 -16.89 14.92
CA THR A 165 3.86 -16.68 15.38
C THR A 165 3.77 -15.46 16.27
N ALA A 166 4.75 -15.26 17.15
CA ALA A 166 4.84 -14.04 17.94
C ALA A 166 5.01 -12.80 17.03
N LEU A 167 5.87 -12.88 16.00
CA LEU A 167 6.05 -11.80 15.04
C LEU A 167 4.76 -11.49 14.25
N VAL A 168 4.07 -12.51 13.73
CA VAL A 168 2.79 -12.34 13.02
C VAL A 168 1.77 -11.66 13.93
N HIS A 169 1.61 -12.13 15.17
CA HIS A 169 0.74 -11.48 16.16
C HIS A 169 1.12 -10.01 16.36
N GLY A 170 2.41 -9.72 16.62
CA GLY A 170 2.89 -8.36 16.84
C GLY A 170 2.66 -7.42 15.66
N LEU A 171 2.86 -7.88 14.42
CA LEU A 171 2.63 -7.09 13.21
C LEU A 171 1.15 -6.80 12.98
N PHE A 172 0.28 -7.79 13.13
CA PHE A 172 -1.17 -7.59 13.02
C PHE A 172 -1.68 -6.63 14.09
N PHE A 173 -1.27 -6.81 15.35
CA PHE A 173 -1.59 -5.87 16.43
C PHE A 173 -1.11 -4.46 16.10
N ALA A 174 0.13 -4.30 15.67
CA ALA A 174 0.72 -3.00 15.41
C ALA A 174 0.03 -2.26 14.25
N ARG A 175 -0.47 -2.98 13.24
CA ARG A 175 -1.32 -2.44 12.17
C ARG A 175 -2.74 -2.15 12.63
N TRP A 176 -3.28 -2.90 13.58
CA TRP A 176 -4.55 -2.56 14.22
C TRP A 176 -4.45 -1.29 15.06
N CYS A 177 -3.29 -0.96 15.65
CA CYS A 177 -3.07 0.37 16.23
C CYS A 177 -2.84 1.42 15.14
N ASN A 178 -1.86 1.19 14.27
CA ASN A 178 -1.32 2.14 13.27
C ASN A 178 -1.10 3.57 13.81
N LYS A 179 -0.67 3.69 15.07
CA LYS A 179 -0.45 4.96 15.78
C LYS A 179 0.85 4.88 16.58
N GLN A 180 1.79 5.76 16.28
CA GLN A 180 3.12 5.75 16.93
C GLN A 180 3.01 5.89 18.45
N ALA A 181 2.27 6.89 18.95
CA ALA A 181 2.18 7.15 20.39
C ALA A 181 1.70 5.93 21.18
N THR A 182 0.76 5.16 20.61
CA THR A 182 0.29 3.88 21.17
C THR A 182 1.41 2.85 21.21
N LEU A 183 2.08 2.61 20.09
CA LEU A 183 3.16 1.61 20.04
C LEU A 183 4.36 1.98 20.91
N ASP A 184 4.69 3.27 21.02
CA ASP A 184 5.74 3.77 21.90
C ASP A 184 5.41 3.64 23.39
N ALA A 185 4.12 3.58 23.75
CA ALA A 185 3.65 3.39 25.13
C ALA A 185 3.54 1.91 25.56
N LEU A 186 3.69 0.98 24.61
CA LEU A 186 3.50 -0.45 24.84
C LEU A 186 4.81 -1.24 24.70
N THR A 187 4.80 -2.45 25.25
CA THR A 187 5.83 -3.45 25.00
C THR A 187 5.18 -4.72 24.44
N PRO A 188 5.85 -5.48 23.56
CA PRO A 188 5.26 -6.68 22.98
C PRO A 188 4.84 -7.76 23.97
N ASP A 189 5.44 -7.80 25.17
CA ASP A 189 5.08 -8.79 26.18
C ASP A 189 3.64 -8.59 26.73
N LEU A 190 3.05 -7.40 26.54
CA LEU A 190 1.63 -7.18 26.85
C LEU A 190 0.69 -7.95 25.93
N LEU A 191 1.13 -8.36 24.73
CA LEU A 191 0.33 -9.17 23.80
C LEU A 191 -0.04 -10.55 24.38
N LEU A 192 0.66 -10.98 25.43
CA LEU A 192 0.38 -12.22 26.15
C LEU A 192 -0.59 -12.03 27.34
N GLN A 193 -1.07 -10.80 27.57
CA GLN A 193 -1.96 -10.44 28.69
C GLN A 193 -3.18 -9.65 28.16
N PRO A 194 -4.15 -10.32 27.51
CA PRO A 194 -5.27 -9.68 26.81
C PRO A 194 -6.06 -8.64 27.64
N GLU A 195 -6.41 -8.99 28.88
CA GLU A 195 -7.19 -8.15 29.78
C GLU A 195 -6.41 -6.89 30.15
N LYS A 196 -5.13 -7.08 30.54
CA LYS A 196 -4.25 -5.97 30.87
C LYS A 196 -3.96 -5.09 29.65
N LEU A 197 -3.80 -5.68 28.47
CA LEU A 197 -3.60 -4.93 27.24
C LEU A 197 -4.81 -4.06 26.94
N LYS A 198 -6.03 -4.59 27.08
CA LYS A 198 -7.27 -3.82 26.93
C LYS A 198 -7.33 -2.66 27.91
N GLU A 199 -7.09 -2.91 29.20
CA GLU A 199 -7.05 -1.86 30.23
C GLU A 199 -6.03 -0.76 29.91
N VAL A 200 -4.83 -1.14 29.44
CA VAL A 200 -3.80 -0.18 29.04
C VAL A 200 -4.26 0.64 27.84
N LEU A 201 -4.79 0.01 26.78
CA LEU A 201 -5.27 0.72 25.58
C LEU A 201 -6.40 1.70 25.90
N GLU A 202 -7.33 1.33 26.78
CA GLU A 202 -8.45 2.19 27.21
C GLU A 202 -7.98 3.34 28.11
N SER A 203 -6.89 3.16 28.85
CA SER A 203 -6.33 4.18 29.77
C SER A 203 -5.24 5.05 29.16
N LEU A 204 -4.85 4.85 27.90
CA LEU A 204 -3.87 5.71 27.23
C LEU A 204 -4.34 7.17 27.21
N PRO A 205 -3.45 8.14 27.50
CA PRO A 205 -3.81 9.56 27.56
C PRO A 205 -4.17 10.14 26.18
N ASP A 206 -3.60 9.61 25.10
CA ASP A 206 -3.86 10.04 23.73
C ASP A 206 -4.86 9.10 23.03
N GLN A 207 -6.15 9.36 23.23
CA GLN A 207 -7.25 8.65 22.58
C GLN A 207 -7.63 9.28 21.22
N PRO A 208 -8.11 8.47 20.24
CA PRO A 208 -8.23 7.01 20.30
C PRO A 208 -6.85 6.32 20.26
N TRP A 209 -6.73 5.16 20.90
CA TRP A 209 -5.53 4.30 20.87
C TRP A 209 -5.11 3.84 19.47
N CYS A 210 -5.97 4.01 18.48
CA CYS A 210 -5.72 3.65 17.10
C CYS A 210 -5.89 4.84 16.15
N ASN A 211 -5.35 4.73 14.93
CA ASN A 211 -5.60 5.71 13.89
C ASN A 211 -6.94 5.42 13.21
N VAL A 212 -7.92 6.29 13.44
CA VAL A 212 -9.27 6.17 12.85
C VAL A 212 -9.46 6.99 11.56
N ALA A 213 -8.61 7.99 11.33
CA ALA A 213 -8.81 8.95 10.24
C ALA A 213 -8.16 8.51 8.93
N ALA A 214 -6.92 8.00 9.00
CA ALA A 214 -6.13 7.67 7.81
C ALA A 214 -5.94 6.16 7.61
N TYR A 215 -6.46 5.34 8.52
CA TYR A 215 -6.27 3.90 8.51
C TYR A 215 -7.51 3.17 9.05
N PRO A 216 -8.60 3.14 8.27
CA PRO A 216 -9.81 2.45 8.68
C PRO A 216 -9.52 0.96 8.84
N VAL A 217 -9.95 0.40 9.97
CA VAL A 217 -9.93 -1.02 10.25
C VAL A 217 -11.31 -1.35 10.76
N GLU A 218 -12.00 -2.17 10.00
CA GLU A 218 -13.37 -2.59 10.29
C GLU A 218 -13.39 -3.78 11.27
N PRO A 219 -14.57 -4.10 11.81
CA PRO A 219 -14.75 -5.30 12.63
C PRO A 219 -14.40 -6.58 11.87
N VAL A 220 -13.94 -7.58 12.61
CA VAL A 220 -13.57 -8.91 12.10
C VAL A 220 -14.72 -9.89 12.32
N SER A 221 -15.01 -10.76 11.36
CA SER A 221 -16.09 -11.76 11.45
C SER A 221 -15.51 -13.17 11.46
N VAL A 222 -15.63 -13.86 12.59
CA VAL A 222 -15.16 -15.24 12.76
C VAL A 222 -16.32 -16.09 13.24
N ASP A 223 -16.62 -17.18 12.51
CA ASP A 223 -17.73 -18.10 12.81
C ASP A 223 -19.09 -17.40 13.02
N GLY A 224 -19.32 -16.31 12.30
CA GLY A 224 -20.55 -15.50 12.40
C GLY A 224 -20.60 -14.56 13.61
N VAL A 225 -19.52 -14.47 14.39
CA VAL A 225 -19.37 -13.53 15.50
C VAL A 225 -18.55 -12.33 15.05
N LEU A 226 -19.09 -11.13 15.26
CA LEU A 226 -18.42 -9.87 14.94
C LEU A 226 -17.60 -9.36 16.12
N TYR A 227 -16.31 -9.09 15.89
CA TYR A 227 -15.38 -8.58 16.88
C TYR A 227 -15.01 -7.13 16.58
N SER A 228 -15.11 -6.28 17.59
CA SER A 228 -14.69 -4.87 17.48
C SER A 228 -13.19 -4.78 17.21
N ARG A 229 -12.70 -3.66 16.63
CA ARG A 229 -11.25 -3.43 16.44
C ARG A 229 -10.45 -3.61 17.74
N LEU A 230 -11.02 -3.21 18.88
CA LEU A 230 -10.39 -3.38 20.19
C LEU A 230 -10.34 -4.86 20.60
N ASP A 231 -11.47 -5.56 20.57
CA ASP A 231 -11.50 -6.97 20.98
C ASP A 231 -10.70 -7.86 20.03
N THR A 232 -10.63 -7.51 18.74
CA THR A 232 -9.74 -8.15 17.78
C THR A 232 -8.28 -7.98 18.19
N ALA A 233 -7.87 -6.75 18.49
CA ALA A 233 -6.50 -6.42 18.85
C ALA A 233 -6.07 -7.04 20.19
N THR A 234 -6.99 -7.22 21.15
CA THR A 234 -6.66 -7.68 22.51
C THR A 234 -6.88 -9.17 22.71
N PHE A 235 -8.04 -9.69 22.29
CA PHE A 235 -8.47 -11.06 22.62
C PHE A 235 -8.40 -12.00 21.43
N LEU A 236 -8.69 -11.53 20.21
CA LEU A 236 -8.80 -12.42 19.07
C LEU A 236 -7.44 -12.77 18.46
N PHE A 237 -6.54 -11.80 18.27
CA PHE A 237 -5.23 -12.10 17.69
C PHE A 237 -4.39 -13.13 18.47
N PRO A 238 -4.36 -13.14 19.82
CA PRO A 238 -3.70 -14.22 20.56
C PRO A 238 -4.20 -15.61 20.17
N LEU A 239 -5.50 -15.74 19.88
CA LEU A 239 -6.13 -17.01 19.51
C LEU A 239 -5.87 -17.37 18.04
N LEU A 240 -5.95 -16.38 17.13
CA LEU A 240 -5.81 -16.60 15.69
C LEU A 240 -4.36 -16.63 15.20
N ALA A 241 -3.39 -16.13 15.97
CA ALA A 241 -2.00 -16.01 15.53
C ALA A 241 -1.39 -17.32 14.97
N PRO A 242 -1.61 -18.51 15.58
CA PRO A 242 -1.12 -19.76 15.01
C PRO A 242 -1.72 -20.08 13.64
N GLU A 243 -3.02 -19.85 13.46
CA GLU A 243 -3.73 -20.12 12.21
C GLU A 243 -3.34 -19.12 11.11
N LEU A 244 -3.26 -17.84 11.46
CA LEU A 244 -2.75 -16.79 10.58
C LEU A 244 -1.33 -17.12 10.12
N THR A 245 -0.45 -17.53 11.04
CA THR A 245 0.92 -17.91 10.72
C THR A 245 0.97 -19.05 9.71
N LYS A 246 0.18 -20.11 9.95
CA LYS A 246 0.10 -21.28 9.07
C LYS A 246 -0.42 -20.90 7.68
N ALA A 247 -1.48 -20.08 7.62
CA ALA A 247 -2.09 -19.63 6.38
C ALA A 247 -1.12 -18.79 5.54
N ILE A 248 -0.43 -17.84 6.17
CA ILE A 248 0.54 -16.96 5.51
C ILE A 248 1.76 -17.75 5.04
N ALA A 249 2.33 -18.61 5.89
CA ALA A 249 3.48 -19.44 5.50
C ALA A 249 3.13 -20.44 4.38
N GLY A 250 1.87 -20.88 4.32
CA GLY A 250 1.36 -21.74 3.24
C GLY A 250 1.15 -21.02 1.91
N ALA A 251 1.29 -19.69 1.84
CA ALA A 251 1.02 -18.90 0.64
C ALA A 251 2.18 -18.87 -0.38
N GLY A 252 3.24 -19.64 -0.15
CA GLY A 252 4.34 -19.79 -1.11
C GLY A 252 5.11 -18.50 -1.40
N GLY A 253 5.25 -17.61 -0.41
CA GLY A 253 5.94 -16.34 -0.57
C GLY A 253 5.10 -15.21 -1.16
N SER A 254 3.90 -15.48 -1.69
CA SER A 254 3.08 -14.44 -2.32
C SER A 254 2.37 -13.57 -1.27
N VAL A 255 2.56 -12.25 -1.39
CA VAL A 255 1.83 -11.26 -0.58
C VAL A 255 0.33 -11.32 -0.85
N ILE A 256 -0.08 -11.39 -2.12
CA ILE A 256 -1.50 -11.43 -2.50
C ILE A 256 -2.17 -12.68 -1.93
N CYS A 257 -1.54 -13.85 -2.10
CA CYS A 257 -2.07 -15.09 -1.55
C CYS A 257 -2.04 -15.10 -0.02
N GLY A 258 -0.99 -14.57 0.60
CA GLY A 258 -0.87 -14.49 2.06
C GLY A 258 -1.93 -13.57 2.68
N ALA A 259 -2.16 -12.41 2.08
CA ALA A 259 -3.22 -11.48 2.50
C ALA A 259 -4.60 -12.11 2.35
N ARG A 260 -4.88 -12.78 1.23
CA ARG A 260 -6.15 -13.50 1.01
C ARG A 260 -6.36 -14.62 2.01
N ALA A 261 -5.33 -15.44 2.26
CA ALA A 261 -5.41 -16.56 3.18
C ALA A 261 -5.62 -16.10 4.63
N ALA A 262 -4.95 -15.01 5.04
CA ALA A 262 -5.20 -14.37 6.33
C ALA A 262 -6.60 -13.76 6.40
N ASN A 263 -7.07 -13.10 5.35
CA ASN A 263 -8.40 -12.49 5.36
C ASN A 263 -9.53 -13.54 5.33
N ALA A 264 -9.30 -14.72 4.76
CA ALA A 264 -10.25 -15.83 4.86
C ALA A 264 -10.50 -16.28 6.31
N ILE A 265 -9.54 -16.04 7.21
CA ILE A 265 -9.69 -16.28 8.66
C ILE A 265 -10.41 -15.09 9.33
N LEU A 266 -10.12 -13.86 8.90
CA LEU A 266 -10.61 -12.63 9.55
C LEU A 266 -11.97 -12.14 9.02
N GLY A 267 -12.40 -12.61 7.86
CA GLY A 267 -13.72 -12.29 7.30
C GLY A 267 -13.96 -10.79 7.11
N MET A 268 -12.93 -10.01 6.75
CA MET A 268 -13.06 -8.57 6.50
C MET A 268 -13.43 -8.32 5.03
N GLU A 269 -14.33 -7.38 4.79
CA GLU A 269 -14.61 -6.78 3.48
C GLU A 269 -13.43 -5.91 3.00
N ASN A 270 -12.88 -5.08 3.89
CA ASN A 270 -11.70 -4.24 3.63
C ASN A 270 -10.44 -4.88 4.25
N ASP A 271 -9.74 -5.64 3.42
CA ASP A 271 -8.53 -6.38 3.80
C ASP A 271 -7.24 -5.54 3.77
N PHE A 272 -7.32 -4.22 3.58
CA PHE A 272 -6.13 -3.36 3.48
C PHE A 272 -5.20 -3.49 4.71
N ALA A 273 -5.77 -3.59 5.91
CA ALA A 273 -4.99 -3.78 7.13
C ALA A 273 -4.27 -5.13 7.16
N VAL A 274 -4.93 -6.18 6.65
CA VAL A 274 -4.38 -7.53 6.51
C VAL A 274 -3.22 -7.53 5.51
N PHE A 275 -3.44 -6.95 4.32
CA PHE A 275 -2.41 -6.79 3.30
C PHE A 275 -1.16 -6.08 3.86
N MET A 276 -1.36 -5.00 4.60
CA MET A 276 -0.25 -4.23 5.17
C MET A 276 0.53 -5.01 6.23
N ALA A 277 -0.14 -5.81 7.06
CA ALA A 277 0.50 -6.68 8.04
C ALA A 277 1.28 -7.83 7.38
N VAL A 278 0.71 -8.44 6.34
CA VAL A 278 1.40 -9.49 5.56
C VAL A 278 2.63 -8.94 4.84
N MET A 279 2.52 -7.76 4.23
CA MET A 279 3.67 -7.06 3.63
C MET A 279 4.79 -6.81 4.64
N ASP A 280 4.45 -6.47 5.89
CA ASP A 280 5.46 -6.21 6.91
C ASP A 280 6.29 -7.46 7.27
N ILE A 281 5.74 -8.66 7.09
CA ILE A 281 6.46 -9.92 7.35
C ILE A 281 7.68 -10.02 6.43
N ALA A 282 7.57 -9.55 5.18
CA ALA A 282 8.63 -9.63 4.18
C ALA A 282 9.92 -8.90 4.58
N TRP A 283 9.82 -7.86 5.42
CA TRP A 283 10.99 -7.15 5.97
C TRP A 283 11.84 -8.02 6.89
N PHE A 284 11.20 -8.92 7.62
CA PHE A 284 11.85 -9.68 8.70
C PHE A 284 12.07 -11.15 8.33
N ARG A 285 11.18 -11.71 7.52
CA ARG A 285 11.10 -13.13 7.19
C ARG A 285 10.90 -13.29 5.67
N PRO A 286 11.90 -12.92 4.84
CA PRO A 286 11.82 -12.99 3.39
C PRO A 286 11.66 -14.42 2.86
N GLU A 287 11.94 -15.43 3.68
CA GLU A 287 11.68 -16.84 3.37
C GLU A 287 10.20 -17.25 3.58
N VAL A 288 9.40 -16.40 4.23
CA VAL A 288 7.95 -16.62 4.45
C VAL A 288 7.14 -15.82 3.43
N ILE A 289 7.47 -14.54 3.25
CA ILE A 289 6.89 -13.67 2.22
C ILE A 289 8.03 -13.11 1.39
N ASP A 290 7.99 -13.36 0.08
CA ASP A 290 8.97 -12.82 -0.85
C ASP A 290 8.74 -11.31 -0.97
N PRO A 291 9.72 -10.49 -0.58
CA PRO A 291 9.59 -9.05 -0.70
C PRO A 291 9.60 -8.53 -2.14
N ALA A 292 9.96 -9.35 -3.13
CA ALA A 292 9.77 -9.07 -4.55
C ALA A 292 8.38 -9.50 -5.08
N SER A 293 7.54 -10.12 -4.24
CA SER A 293 6.19 -10.55 -4.62
C SER A 293 5.37 -9.37 -5.14
N HIS A 294 4.54 -9.65 -6.13
CA HIS A 294 3.52 -8.72 -6.57
C HIS A 294 2.57 -8.34 -5.43
N VAL A 295 2.09 -7.10 -5.51
CA VAL A 295 1.13 -6.51 -4.60
C VAL A 295 -0.12 -6.12 -5.40
N PRO A 296 -1.30 -6.07 -4.75
CA PRO A 296 -2.52 -5.64 -5.42
C PRO A 296 -2.44 -4.19 -5.88
N THR A 297 -3.15 -3.85 -6.95
CA THR A 297 -3.29 -2.45 -7.35
C THR A 297 -4.20 -1.72 -6.37
N GLY A 298 -3.65 -0.75 -5.64
CA GLY A 298 -4.44 0.09 -4.75
C GLY A 298 -5.35 1.05 -5.52
N ILE A 299 -6.55 1.29 -4.99
CA ILE A 299 -7.58 2.16 -5.63
C ILE A 299 -7.06 3.56 -5.98
N GLY A 300 -6.16 4.12 -5.17
CA GLY A 300 -5.58 5.44 -5.42
C GLY A 300 -4.47 5.46 -6.47
N ALA A 301 -3.93 4.30 -6.85
CA ALA A 301 -2.89 4.18 -7.87
C ALA A 301 -3.48 3.96 -9.27
N VAL A 302 -4.72 3.45 -9.36
CA VAL A 302 -5.40 3.09 -10.63
C VAL A 302 -5.29 4.19 -11.68
N ALA A 303 -5.74 5.41 -11.36
CA ALA A 303 -5.79 6.49 -12.35
C ALA A 303 -4.44 6.79 -13.01
N PHE A 304 -3.34 6.77 -12.25
CA PHE A 304 -2.01 7.02 -12.81
C PHE A 304 -1.42 5.77 -13.49
N LEU A 305 -1.73 4.58 -12.98
CA LEU A 305 -1.34 3.32 -13.62
C LEU A 305 -2.03 3.13 -14.97
N ASP A 306 -3.27 3.54 -15.14
CA ASP A 306 -3.98 3.53 -16.43
C ASP A 306 -3.29 4.44 -17.46
N ILE A 307 -2.78 5.59 -17.04
CA ILE A 307 -2.01 6.51 -17.90
C ILE A 307 -0.70 5.85 -18.31
N LEU A 308 0.04 5.27 -17.36
CA LEU A 308 1.30 4.58 -17.62
C LEU A 308 1.08 3.36 -18.53
N GLN A 309 0.05 2.57 -18.27
CA GLN A 309 -0.29 1.37 -19.05
C GLN A 309 -0.54 1.72 -20.51
N ARG A 310 -1.35 2.76 -20.77
CA ARG A 310 -1.60 3.26 -22.13
C ARG A 310 -0.34 3.80 -22.79
N HIS A 311 0.46 4.58 -22.06
CA HIS A 311 1.70 5.17 -22.59
C HIS A 311 2.77 4.11 -22.92
N LEU A 312 2.85 3.05 -22.13
CA LEU A 312 3.83 1.96 -22.29
C LEU A 312 3.32 0.82 -23.19
N HIS A 313 2.07 0.89 -23.66
CA HIS A 313 1.40 -0.13 -24.46
C HIS A 313 1.41 -1.51 -23.79
N LEU A 314 1.02 -1.55 -22.51
CA LEU A 314 0.94 -2.77 -21.70
C LEU A 314 -0.51 -3.18 -21.45
N GLU A 315 -0.71 -4.45 -21.13
CA GLU A 315 -2.05 -5.03 -20.98
C GLU A 315 -2.55 -4.92 -19.53
N THR A 316 -1.63 -4.92 -18.56
CA THR A 316 -2.00 -4.96 -17.13
C THR A 316 -1.18 -3.99 -16.27
N HIS A 317 -1.75 -3.62 -15.11
CA HIS A 317 -1.04 -2.88 -14.07
C HIS A 317 0.18 -3.61 -13.52
N GLN A 318 0.16 -4.94 -13.52
CA GLN A 318 1.29 -5.76 -13.07
C GLN A 318 2.47 -5.61 -14.05
N GLN A 319 2.23 -5.80 -15.35
CA GLN A 319 3.22 -5.56 -16.40
C GLN A 319 3.73 -4.11 -16.36
N THR A 320 2.83 -3.16 -16.13
CA THR A 320 3.17 -1.73 -15.97
C THR A 320 4.12 -1.50 -14.80
N SER A 321 3.84 -2.11 -13.65
CA SER A 321 4.70 -2.01 -12.46
C SER A 321 6.09 -2.63 -12.70
N GLU A 322 6.14 -3.83 -13.28
CA GLU A 322 7.39 -4.50 -13.66
C GLU A 322 8.23 -3.64 -14.62
N ARG A 323 7.58 -3.04 -15.62
CA ARG A 323 8.25 -2.16 -16.58
C ARG A 323 8.80 -0.91 -15.89
N MET A 324 8.05 -0.30 -14.98
CA MET A 324 8.51 0.85 -14.21
C MET A 324 9.73 0.51 -13.33
N ILE A 325 9.75 -0.66 -12.68
CA ILE A 325 10.90 -1.16 -11.92
C ILE A 325 12.13 -1.30 -12.84
N ALA A 326 11.97 -1.91 -14.01
CA ALA A 326 13.08 -2.06 -14.97
C ALA A 326 13.61 -0.70 -15.45
N LEU A 327 12.72 0.27 -15.69
CA LEU A 327 13.09 1.63 -16.11
C LEU A 327 13.81 2.40 -14.99
N GLN A 328 13.45 2.17 -13.73
CA GLN A 328 14.16 2.73 -12.58
C GLN A 328 15.63 2.27 -12.57
N ALA A 329 15.88 0.97 -12.73
CA ALA A 329 17.24 0.40 -12.75
C ALA A 329 18.08 0.95 -13.93
N GLY A 330 17.49 1.02 -15.13
CA GLY A 330 18.16 1.58 -16.31
C GLY A 330 18.52 3.06 -16.17
N ARG A 331 17.64 3.88 -15.55
CA ARG A 331 17.90 5.31 -15.32
C ARG A 331 18.98 5.55 -14.25
N LEU A 332 19.14 4.65 -13.28
CA LEU A 332 20.25 4.70 -12.31
C LEU A 332 21.61 4.41 -12.98
N LEU A 333 21.66 3.41 -13.87
CA LEU A 333 22.87 3.06 -14.62
C LEU A 333 23.32 4.18 -15.58
N ALA A 334 22.37 4.80 -16.30
CA ALA A 334 22.66 5.92 -17.19
C ALA A 334 23.26 7.15 -16.45
N ARG A 335 22.82 7.40 -15.21
CA ARG A 335 23.38 8.47 -14.37
C ARG A 335 24.77 8.14 -13.83
N GLY A 336 25.01 6.88 -13.45
CA GLY A 336 26.35 6.43 -13.05
C GLY A 336 27.39 6.59 -14.17
N GLN A 337 26.99 6.37 -15.43
CA GLN A 337 27.85 6.61 -16.58
C GLN A 337 28.05 8.10 -16.88
N ALA A 338 27.01 8.93 -16.75
CA ALA A 338 27.11 10.38 -16.96
C ALA A 338 27.99 11.08 -15.90
N SER A 339 28.01 10.58 -14.65
CA SER A 339 28.93 11.08 -13.62
C SER A 339 30.38 10.63 -13.81
N ILE A 340 30.63 9.53 -14.52
CA ILE A 340 31.99 9.05 -14.84
C ILE A 340 32.56 9.77 -16.07
N SER A 341 31.71 10.30 -16.94
CA SER A 341 32.14 11.09 -18.11
C SER A 341 32.31 12.60 -17.85
N ALA A 342 32.10 13.05 -16.61
CA ALA A 342 32.19 14.46 -16.22
C ALA A 342 33.40 14.80 -15.33
N ASP A 343 34.30 13.83 -15.11
CA ASP A 343 35.57 14.01 -14.39
C ASP A 343 36.79 14.02 -15.33
#